data_AF-A0A6I2YZ64-F1
#
_entry.id   AF-A0A6I2YZ64-F1
#
_cell.length_a   1.000
_cell.length_b   1.000
_cell.length_c   1.000
_cell.angle_alpha   90.00
_cell.angle_beta   90.00
_cell.angle_gamma   90.00
#
_symmetry.space_group_name_H-M   'P 1'
#
loop_
_entity.id
_entity.type
_entity.pdbx_description
1 polymer ?
#
loop_
_entity_poly.entity_id
_entity_poly.type
_entity_poly.pdbx_seq_one_letter_code
_entity_poly.pdbx_strand_id
1 'polypeptide(L)'
;MPNLIPLNTQLSITDLGTRLRDATFVVVDLETTGGRPTDAGITEFGAVKVQGGQVIGEFATLVNPGMPIPAFIAALTGITNSLVATAPRLAAVLPTFLEFARGSVLVAHNAPYDIGFLKGACAKLDHEWPGNHVVDTARLARITLQRDEVANCKLSTLAAYFRTEISPTHRAFDDARATADVLHRLLERVGDHGVETLEDLAAFTARVSPVQRTKRHLAAGLPDAPGVYIFRDPQGAALYVGTSKNIRKRVRTYFTASETRRRMTQMITIAASVDPIVCATVLEARIRELRLIATKQPRYNQQSKRPERQTWLKLTAEAAPRLAIVREVRGDVSDGACYLGPFRSNAAAQEASEALQFALPLRTCTTKLARNPRSTTAGCALAELGKCLAPCTATVDHEAYDSLVARVRSAMSGAIDPVTDALQVRMRDLADQSRFEDAARWRDRLAHFVQASVRTHRLMMLAQIEQLVAGKPTPAGGWEVHCISYGALTGAITIPNGVDPLPAINALISTADQISQPAPSQVAGLTEEAEAILQWLESDGVRLVRTSEPLALPIGCGGALLTQLGQVRNEIRAQEPVDYQWLTASARGKMVTRIA
;
A
#
# COMPACT_ATOMS: atom_id res chain seq x y z
N MET A 1 -3.76 -0.67 10.39
CA MET A 1 -3.59 -0.19 9.01
C MET A 1 -4.73 0.75 8.61
N PRO A 2 -4.65 2.08 8.78
CA PRO A 2 -5.77 2.92 8.35
C PRO A 2 -5.97 2.80 6.83
N ASN A 3 -7.21 2.52 6.44
CA ASN A 3 -7.68 2.58 5.06
C ASN A 3 -7.55 4.03 4.58
N LEU A 4 -6.69 4.22 3.59
CA LEU A 4 -6.72 5.37 2.72
C LEU A 4 -7.41 4.94 1.43
N ILE A 5 -8.47 5.66 1.07
CA ILE A 5 -8.97 5.73 -0.30
C ILE A 5 -7.75 5.99 -1.21
N PRO A 6 -7.46 5.15 -2.23
CA PRO A 6 -6.22 5.28 -2.99
C PRO A 6 -6.35 6.45 -3.98
N LEU A 7 -5.88 7.62 -3.55
CA LEU A 7 -5.58 8.73 -4.46
C LEU A 7 -4.05 8.79 -4.65
N ASN A 8 -3.59 8.37 -5.83
CA ASN A 8 -2.24 8.62 -6.37
C ASN A 8 -1.06 8.08 -5.53
N THR A 9 -1.16 6.87 -5.00
CA THR A 9 -0.04 6.22 -4.31
C THR A 9 1.00 5.70 -5.32
N GLN A 10 2.28 5.88 -5.01
CA GLN A 10 3.37 5.19 -5.72
C GLN A 10 3.21 3.69 -5.42
N LEU A 11 2.81 2.90 -6.43
CA LEU A 11 2.62 1.46 -6.32
C LEU A 11 3.83 0.82 -5.64
N SER A 12 3.56 0.08 -4.57
CA SER A 12 4.57 -0.60 -3.75
C SER A 12 4.80 -2.02 -4.25
N ILE A 13 5.76 -2.72 -3.65
CA ILE A 13 6.18 -4.07 -4.06
C ILE A 13 5.10 -5.16 -3.84
N THR A 14 4.03 -4.86 -3.09
CA THR A 14 3.02 -5.84 -2.66
C THR A 14 1.74 -5.89 -3.52
N ASP A 15 1.60 -5.03 -4.53
CA ASP A 15 0.37 -4.96 -5.35
C ASP A 15 0.43 -5.96 -6.53
N LEU A 16 0.46 -7.26 -6.22
CA LEU A 16 0.33 -8.34 -7.21
C LEU A 16 -1.15 -8.67 -7.38
N GLY A 17 -1.70 -8.32 -8.55
CA GLY A 17 -3.11 -8.53 -8.90
C GLY A 17 -3.56 -10.01 -8.93
N THR A 18 -4.85 -10.23 -9.19
CA THR A 18 -5.48 -11.55 -9.24
C THR A 18 -5.04 -12.29 -10.51
N ARG A 19 -4.31 -13.41 -10.38
CA ARG A 19 -3.84 -14.17 -11.56
C ARG A 19 -5.01 -14.68 -12.40
N LEU A 20 -4.90 -14.58 -13.73
CA LEU A 20 -5.95 -15.00 -14.66
C LEU A 20 -6.32 -16.48 -14.53
N ARG A 21 -5.35 -17.34 -14.23
CA ARG A 21 -5.58 -18.79 -14.02
C ARG A 21 -6.40 -19.08 -12.75
N ASP A 22 -6.29 -18.22 -11.74
CA ASP A 22 -6.96 -18.40 -10.45
C ASP A 22 -8.35 -17.70 -10.46
N ALA A 23 -8.57 -16.78 -11.40
CA ALA A 23 -9.84 -16.10 -11.61
C ALA A 23 -10.92 -17.04 -12.16
N THR A 24 -12.14 -16.88 -11.66
CA THR A 24 -13.33 -17.54 -12.19
C THR A 24 -14.05 -16.61 -13.17
N PHE A 25 -14.29 -17.07 -14.39
CA PHE A 25 -15.03 -16.36 -15.43
C PHE A 25 -16.41 -16.97 -15.58
N VAL A 26 -17.44 -16.13 -15.74
CA VAL A 26 -18.77 -16.56 -16.18
C VAL A 26 -19.03 -15.89 -17.53
N VAL A 27 -18.96 -16.70 -18.58
CA VAL A 27 -19.29 -16.28 -19.94
C VAL A 27 -20.78 -16.38 -20.11
N VAL A 28 -21.44 -15.29 -20.46
CA VAL A 28 -22.89 -15.20 -20.60
C VAL A 28 -23.26 -14.64 -21.97
N ASP A 29 -24.32 -15.21 -22.53
CA ASP A 29 -25.00 -14.75 -23.74
C ASP A 29 -26.52 -14.82 -23.50
N LEU A 30 -27.27 -13.88 -24.06
CA LEU A 30 -28.72 -13.77 -23.90
C LEU A 30 -29.42 -13.65 -25.25
N GLU A 31 -30.48 -14.44 -25.44
CA GLU A 31 -31.46 -14.16 -26.49
C GLU A 31 -32.59 -13.29 -25.95
N THR A 32 -33.07 -12.36 -26.76
CA THR A 32 -34.09 -11.38 -26.33
C THR A 32 -35.11 -11.09 -27.42
N THR A 33 -36.23 -10.48 -27.04
CA THR A 33 -37.29 -10.08 -27.98
C THR A 33 -36.97 -8.80 -28.77
N GLY A 34 -35.81 -8.16 -28.57
CA GLY A 34 -35.47 -6.91 -29.24
C GLY A 34 -34.13 -6.26 -28.83
N GLY A 35 -33.86 -5.06 -29.35
CA GLY A 35 -32.53 -4.44 -29.24
C GLY A 35 -32.25 -3.65 -27.96
N ARG A 36 -33.25 -3.37 -27.10
CA ARG A 36 -33.10 -2.48 -25.94
C ARG A 36 -33.70 -3.07 -24.66
N PRO A 37 -33.00 -3.05 -23.52
CA PRO A 37 -33.49 -3.57 -22.23
C PRO A 37 -34.77 -2.92 -21.71
N THR A 38 -35.06 -1.68 -22.11
CA THR A 38 -36.25 -0.95 -21.67
C THR A 38 -37.52 -1.59 -22.22
N ASP A 39 -37.49 -2.00 -23.49
CA ASP A 39 -38.68 -2.35 -24.27
C ASP A 39 -38.73 -3.83 -24.67
N ALA A 40 -37.68 -4.61 -24.37
CA ALA A 40 -37.56 -6.03 -24.70
C ALA A 40 -37.40 -6.91 -23.44
N GLY A 41 -37.76 -8.19 -23.60
CA GLY A 41 -37.63 -9.24 -22.59
C GLY A 41 -36.58 -10.27 -22.99
N ILE A 42 -35.97 -10.91 -21.99
CA ILE A 42 -35.02 -12.01 -22.18
C ILE A 42 -35.81 -13.30 -22.45
N THR A 43 -35.42 -14.06 -23.47
CA THR A 43 -36.06 -15.32 -23.90
C THR A 43 -35.21 -16.55 -23.62
N GLU A 44 -33.90 -16.41 -23.50
CA GLU A 44 -32.99 -17.51 -23.14
C GLU A 44 -31.76 -16.96 -22.39
N PHE A 45 -31.29 -17.72 -21.41
CA PHE A 45 -29.97 -17.57 -20.81
C PHE A 45 -29.08 -18.72 -21.27
N GLY A 46 -27.87 -18.38 -21.68
CA GLY A 46 -26.76 -19.33 -21.81
C GLY A 46 -25.56 -18.79 -21.05
N ALA A 47 -25.01 -19.57 -20.13
CA ALA A 47 -23.80 -19.21 -19.45
C ALA A 47 -22.92 -20.41 -19.09
N VAL A 48 -21.61 -20.17 -19.10
CA VAL A 48 -20.58 -21.17 -18.83
C VAL A 48 -19.60 -20.58 -17.82
N LYS A 49 -19.38 -21.29 -16.72
CA LYS A 49 -18.45 -20.92 -15.66
C LYS A 49 -17.14 -21.65 -15.86
N VAL A 50 -16.05 -20.91 -15.95
CA VAL A 50 -14.73 -21.41 -16.33
C VAL A 50 -13.69 -20.94 -15.33
N GLN A 51 -12.80 -21.83 -14.90
CA GLN A 51 -11.63 -21.51 -14.08
C GLN A 51 -10.43 -22.32 -14.58
N GLY A 52 -9.26 -21.68 -14.73
CA GLY A 52 -8.06 -22.36 -15.21
C GLY A 52 -8.18 -23.01 -16.60
N GLY A 53 -9.12 -22.56 -17.42
CA GLY A 53 -9.42 -23.15 -18.74
C GLY A 53 -10.35 -24.36 -18.71
N GLN A 54 -10.87 -24.76 -17.54
CA GLN A 54 -11.84 -25.84 -17.41
C GLN A 54 -13.24 -25.30 -17.13
N VAL A 55 -14.25 -25.90 -17.76
CA VAL A 55 -15.66 -25.63 -17.45
C VAL A 55 -15.99 -26.27 -16.10
N ILE A 56 -16.40 -25.44 -15.14
CA ILE A 56 -16.76 -25.85 -13.77
C ILE A 56 -18.25 -25.70 -13.47
N GLY A 57 -19.03 -25.18 -14.43
CA GLY A 57 -20.48 -25.08 -14.31
C GLY A 57 -21.12 -24.56 -15.58
N GLU A 58 -22.37 -24.93 -15.81
CA GLU A 58 -23.17 -24.52 -16.95
C GLU A 58 -24.55 -24.05 -16.46
N PHE A 59 -25.09 -23.04 -17.11
CA PHE A 59 -26.41 -22.50 -16.83
C PHE A 59 -27.13 -22.22 -18.14
N ALA A 60 -28.18 -22.97 -18.44
CA ALA A 60 -28.97 -22.81 -19.64
C ALA A 60 -30.45 -22.90 -19.29
N THR A 61 -31.24 -21.90 -19.67
CA THR A 61 -32.69 -21.95 -19.49
C THR A 61 -33.41 -21.02 -20.47
N LEU A 62 -34.54 -21.50 -20.99
CA LEU A 62 -35.52 -20.63 -21.62
C LEU A 62 -36.19 -19.76 -20.57
N VAL A 63 -36.65 -18.60 -20.99
CA VAL A 63 -37.36 -17.63 -20.15
C VAL A 63 -38.62 -17.19 -20.86
N ASN A 64 -39.73 -17.19 -20.14
CA ASN A 64 -40.95 -16.54 -20.62
C ASN A 64 -40.79 -15.02 -20.48
N PRO A 65 -40.66 -14.26 -21.59
CA PRO A 65 -40.40 -12.82 -21.53
C PRO A 65 -41.63 -12.00 -21.10
N GLY A 66 -42.81 -12.63 -20.95
CA GLY A 66 -44.05 -11.95 -20.62
C GLY A 66 -44.62 -11.10 -21.76
N MET A 67 -44.07 -11.21 -22.97
CA MET A 67 -44.46 -10.45 -24.15
C MET A 67 -44.28 -11.26 -25.44
N PRO A 68 -44.96 -10.90 -26.55
CA PRO A 68 -44.80 -11.60 -27.82
C PRO A 68 -43.37 -11.45 -28.38
N ILE A 69 -42.81 -12.55 -28.88
CA ILE A 69 -41.56 -12.57 -29.64
C ILE A 69 -41.87 -12.19 -31.11
N PRO A 70 -41.25 -11.15 -31.67
CA PRO A 70 -41.42 -10.77 -33.08
C PRO A 70 -40.98 -11.90 -34.04
N ALA A 71 -41.69 -12.06 -35.17
CA ALA A 71 -41.44 -13.15 -36.11
C ALA A 71 -39.99 -13.18 -36.66
N PHE A 72 -39.38 -12.02 -36.88
CA PHE A 72 -38.00 -11.95 -37.36
C PHE A 72 -36.96 -12.40 -36.30
N ILE A 73 -37.24 -12.19 -35.00
CA ILE A 73 -36.39 -12.69 -33.91
C ILE A 73 -36.56 -14.20 -33.76
N ALA A 74 -37.79 -14.70 -33.86
CA ALA A 74 -38.05 -16.14 -33.83
C ALA A 74 -37.38 -16.88 -35.00
N ALA A 75 -37.32 -16.27 -36.19
CA ALA A 75 -36.60 -16.80 -37.34
C ALA A 75 -35.07 -16.80 -37.15
N LEU A 76 -34.54 -15.82 -36.41
CA LEU A 76 -33.10 -15.70 -36.15
C LEU A 76 -32.61 -16.69 -35.08
N THR A 77 -33.35 -16.82 -33.99
CA THR A 77 -32.95 -17.57 -32.78
C THR A 77 -33.55 -18.97 -32.71
N GLY A 78 -34.58 -19.24 -33.50
CA GLY A 78 -35.40 -20.46 -33.38
C GLY A 78 -36.34 -20.48 -32.17
N ILE A 79 -36.35 -19.43 -31.34
CA ILE A 79 -37.20 -19.36 -30.14
C ILE A 79 -38.58 -18.82 -30.51
N THR A 80 -39.60 -19.66 -30.38
CA THR A 80 -40.99 -19.31 -30.70
C THR A 80 -41.80 -19.01 -29.43
N ASN A 81 -42.92 -18.29 -29.58
CA ASN A 81 -43.83 -18.00 -28.47
C ASN A 81 -44.36 -19.27 -27.78
N SER A 82 -44.54 -20.36 -28.53
CA SER A 82 -44.95 -21.65 -27.96
C SER A 82 -43.85 -22.31 -27.13
N LEU A 83 -42.58 -22.15 -27.54
CA LEU A 83 -41.43 -22.72 -26.84
C LEU A 83 -41.26 -22.11 -25.44
N VAL A 84 -41.49 -20.81 -25.31
CA VAL A 84 -41.31 -20.08 -24.03
C VAL A 84 -42.59 -20.00 -23.19
N ALA A 85 -43.74 -20.48 -23.69
CA ALA A 85 -45.02 -20.34 -23.02
C ALA A 85 -45.04 -20.97 -21.61
N THR A 86 -44.42 -22.15 -21.47
CA THR A 86 -44.31 -22.90 -20.21
C THR A 86 -42.97 -22.67 -19.48
N ALA A 87 -42.07 -21.86 -20.05
CA ALA A 87 -40.80 -21.54 -19.44
C ALA A 87 -40.97 -20.67 -18.18
N PRO A 88 -40.03 -20.73 -17.21
CA PRO A 88 -40.08 -19.87 -16.03
C PRO A 88 -40.01 -18.39 -16.42
N ARG A 89 -40.68 -17.52 -15.66
CA ARG A 89 -40.53 -16.08 -15.81
C ARG A 89 -39.18 -15.59 -15.30
N LEU A 90 -38.74 -14.45 -15.80
CA LEU A 90 -37.46 -13.84 -15.44
C LEU A 90 -37.27 -13.68 -13.91
N ALA A 91 -38.34 -13.39 -13.16
CA ALA A 91 -38.30 -13.27 -11.70
C ALA A 91 -37.86 -14.56 -10.98
N ALA A 92 -38.09 -15.73 -11.57
CA ALA A 92 -37.63 -17.01 -11.01
C ALA A 92 -36.19 -17.35 -11.44
N VAL A 93 -35.77 -16.87 -12.61
CA VAL A 93 -34.47 -17.21 -13.22
C VAL A 93 -33.35 -16.31 -12.74
N LEU A 94 -33.61 -15.00 -12.65
CA LEU A 94 -32.59 -13.99 -12.36
C LEU A 94 -31.84 -14.23 -11.04
N PRO A 95 -32.50 -14.53 -9.90
CA PRO A 95 -31.78 -14.77 -8.64
C PRO A 95 -30.79 -15.94 -8.76
N THR A 96 -31.20 -17.02 -9.42
CA THR A 96 -30.37 -18.21 -9.63
C THR A 96 -29.15 -17.89 -10.49
N PHE A 97 -29.31 -17.06 -11.52
CA PHE A 97 -28.19 -16.59 -12.34
C PHE A 97 -27.23 -15.68 -11.55
N LEU A 98 -27.75 -14.76 -10.72
CA LEU A 98 -26.90 -13.88 -9.91
C LEU A 98 -26.07 -14.68 -8.90
N GLU A 99 -26.63 -15.74 -8.30
CA GLU A 99 -25.87 -16.68 -7.47
C GLU A 99 -24.81 -17.42 -8.28
N PHE A 100 -25.16 -17.91 -9.47
CA PHE A 100 -24.21 -18.58 -10.36
C PHE A 100 -23.02 -17.69 -10.72
N ALA A 101 -23.25 -16.38 -10.90
CA ALA A 101 -22.24 -15.37 -11.22
C ALA A 101 -21.56 -14.70 -10.01
N ARG A 102 -21.89 -15.12 -8.78
CA ARG A 102 -21.33 -14.49 -7.58
C ARG A 102 -19.81 -14.67 -7.52
N GLY A 103 -19.08 -13.56 -7.32
CA GLY A 103 -17.61 -13.56 -7.16
C GLY A 103 -16.81 -13.86 -8.43
N SER A 104 -17.45 -13.93 -9.60
CA SER A 104 -16.77 -14.17 -10.89
C SER A 104 -16.56 -12.90 -11.71
N VAL A 105 -15.73 -12.99 -12.75
CA VAL A 105 -15.64 -12.00 -13.82
C VAL A 105 -16.68 -12.34 -14.88
N LEU A 106 -17.59 -11.41 -15.17
CA LEU A 106 -18.57 -11.59 -16.24
C LEU A 106 -17.90 -11.35 -17.60
N VAL A 107 -18.17 -12.23 -18.55
CA VAL A 107 -17.64 -12.17 -19.90
C VAL A 107 -18.80 -12.25 -20.88
N ALA A 108 -18.79 -11.40 -21.91
CA ALA A 108 -19.76 -11.49 -23.01
C ALA A 108 -19.12 -10.96 -24.29
N HIS A 109 -19.62 -11.40 -25.45
CA HIS A 109 -19.18 -10.89 -26.75
C HIS A 109 -20.02 -9.67 -27.11
N ASN A 110 -19.41 -8.47 -27.13
CA ASN A 110 -20.16 -7.20 -27.13
C ASN A 110 -20.94 -6.97 -25.82
N ALA A 111 -20.24 -7.19 -24.70
CA ALA A 111 -20.78 -7.17 -23.34
C ALA A 111 -21.73 -6.02 -22.94
N PRO A 112 -21.63 -4.77 -23.47
CA PRO A 112 -22.62 -3.74 -23.17
C PRO A 112 -24.08 -4.15 -23.45
N TYR A 113 -24.31 -5.09 -24.39
CA TYR A 113 -25.63 -5.62 -24.69
C TYR A 113 -26.15 -6.51 -23.55
N ASP A 114 -25.52 -7.68 -23.31
CA ASP A 114 -25.97 -8.67 -22.32
C ASP A 114 -25.98 -8.10 -20.90
N ILE A 115 -24.89 -7.42 -20.51
CA ILE A 115 -24.77 -6.79 -19.20
C ILE A 115 -25.80 -5.66 -19.04
N GLY A 116 -26.15 -4.98 -20.13
CA GLY A 116 -27.22 -3.98 -20.14
C GLY A 116 -28.59 -4.61 -19.85
N PHE A 117 -28.90 -5.76 -20.44
CA PHE A 117 -30.11 -6.53 -20.17
C PHE A 117 -30.16 -7.06 -18.74
N LEU A 118 -29.06 -7.61 -18.23
CA LEU A 118 -28.99 -8.11 -16.85
C LEU A 118 -29.16 -7.00 -15.81
N LYS A 119 -28.49 -5.85 -16.01
CA LYS A 119 -28.66 -4.67 -15.14
C LYS A 119 -30.09 -4.12 -15.21
N GLY A 120 -30.67 -4.08 -16.40
CA GLY A 120 -32.08 -3.69 -16.59
C GLY A 120 -33.04 -4.63 -15.88
N ALA A 121 -32.79 -5.95 -15.94
CA ALA A 121 -33.57 -6.97 -15.24
C ALA A 121 -33.46 -6.82 -13.72
N CYS A 122 -32.25 -6.59 -13.19
CA CYS A 122 -32.02 -6.34 -11.76
C CYS A 122 -32.80 -5.10 -11.29
N ALA A 123 -32.72 -4.00 -12.03
CA ALA A 123 -33.45 -2.77 -11.71
C ALA A 123 -34.99 -2.95 -11.77
N LYS A 124 -35.50 -3.72 -12.75
CA LYS A 124 -36.94 -3.99 -12.90
C LYS A 124 -37.49 -4.90 -11.80
N LEU A 125 -36.67 -5.77 -11.23
CA LEU A 125 -37.06 -6.79 -10.25
C LEU A 125 -36.52 -6.51 -8.83
N ASP A 126 -36.01 -5.30 -8.59
CA ASP A 126 -35.49 -4.84 -7.30
C ASP A 126 -34.36 -5.74 -6.71
N HIS A 127 -33.45 -6.18 -7.58
CA HIS A 127 -32.23 -6.88 -7.21
C HIS A 127 -31.01 -5.97 -7.29
N GLU A 128 -30.10 -6.09 -6.34
CA GLU A 128 -28.82 -5.38 -6.36
C GLU A 128 -27.89 -5.96 -7.45
N TRP A 129 -27.22 -5.09 -8.20
CA TRP A 129 -26.21 -5.52 -9.16
C TRP A 129 -24.92 -5.93 -8.43
N PRO A 130 -24.43 -7.18 -8.57
CA PRO A 130 -23.31 -7.72 -7.78
C PRO A 130 -21.92 -7.10 -8.05
N GLY A 131 -21.83 -6.08 -8.91
CA GLY A 131 -20.60 -5.30 -9.08
C GLY A 131 -19.45 -6.05 -9.77
N ASN A 132 -19.72 -7.15 -10.47
CA ASN A 132 -18.68 -7.96 -11.13
C ASN A 132 -17.82 -7.14 -12.11
N HIS A 133 -16.54 -7.50 -12.20
CA HIS A 133 -15.69 -7.09 -13.32
C HIS A 133 -16.26 -7.65 -14.64
N VAL A 134 -16.19 -6.85 -15.70
CA VAL A 134 -16.72 -7.22 -17.02
C VAL A 134 -15.60 -7.23 -18.06
N VAL A 135 -15.51 -8.32 -18.82
CA VAL A 135 -14.62 -8.47 -19.98
C VAL A 135 -15.45 -8.60 -21.25
N ASP A 136 -15.14 -7.77 -22.25
CA ASP A 136 -15.77 -7.82 -23.58
C ASP A 136 -14.82 -8.50 -24.58
N THR A 137 -15.17 -9.69 -25.05
CA THR A 137 -14.33 -10.46 -25.97
C THR A 137 -14.24 -9.82 -27.36
N ALA A 138 -15.26 -9.07 -27.80
CA ALA A 138 -15.22 -8.34 -29.07
C ALA A 138 -14.21 -7.18 -28.99
N ARG A 139 -14.20 -6.46 -27.86
CA ARG A 139 -13.20 -5.42 -27.60
C ARG A 139 -11.79 -6.02 -27.48
N LEU A 140 -11.65 -7.12 -26.75
CA LEU A 140 -10.37 -7.82 -26.60
C LEU A 140 -9.83 -8.28 -27.96
N ALA A 141 -10.67 -8.87 -28.80
CA ALA A 141 -10.31 -9.28 -30.16
C ALA A 141 -9.85 -8.09 -31.02
N ARG A 142 -10.57 -6.96 -31.02
CA ARG A 142 -10.18 -5.76 -31.78
C ARG A 142 -8.83 -5.16 -31.37
N ILE A 143 -8.40 -5.41 -30.12
CA ILE A 143 -7.13 -4.91 -29.60
C ILE A 143 -6.00 -5.91 -29.89
N THR A 144 -6.32 -7.20 -29.90
CA THR A 144 -5.34 -8.29 -29.96
C THR A 144 -5.07 -8.77 -31.38
N LEU A 145 -6.07 -8.74 -32.26
CA LEU A 145 -5.99 -9.26 -33.63
C LEU A 145 -5.80 -8.14 -34.65
N GLN A 146 -5.03 -8.43 -35.69
CA GLN A 146 -4.80 -7.53 -36.82
C GLN A 146 -5.87 -7.70 -37.91
N ARG A 147 -6.00 -6.68 -38.79
CA ARG A 147 -7.04 -6.65 -39.84
C ARG A 147 -6.83 -7.67 -40.97
N ASP A 148 -5.60 -8.13 -41.13
CA ASP A 148 -5.21 -9.18 -42.07
C ASP A 148 -5.49 -10.59 -41.51
N GLU A 149 -5.64 -10.74 -40.19
CA GLU A 149 -6.00 -12.02 -39.56
C GLU A 149 -7.50 -12.31 -39.62
N VAL A 150 -8.33 -11.30 -39.33
CA VAL A 150 -9.79 -11.44 -39.32
C VAL A 150 -10.46 -10.26 -40.01
N ALA A 151 -11.42 -10.56 -40.90
CA ALA A 151 -12.16 -9.54 -41.63
C ALA A 151 -13.00 -8.64 -40.72
N ASN A 152 -13.51 -9.20 -39.61
CA ASN A 152 -14.24 -8.49 -38.57
C ASN A 152 -14.17 -9.28 -37.25
N CYS A 153 -14.55 -8.65 -36.14
CA CYS A 153 -14.55 -9.28 -34.82
C CYS A 153 -15.95 -9.72 -34.38
N LYS A 154 -16.80 -10.24 -35.29
CA LYS A 154 -18.05 -10.92 -34.92
C LYS A 154 -17.74 -12.31 -34.36
N LEU A 155 -18.58 -12.81 -33.46
CA LEU A 155 -18.39 -14.11 -32.81
C LEU A 155 -18.19 -15.24 -33.83
N SER A 156 -19.04 -15.34 -34.86
CA SER A 156 -18.91 -16.37 -35.92
C SER A 156 -17.59 -16.31 -36.68
N THR A 157 -17.08 -15.10 -36.94
CA THR A 157 -15.77 -14.92 -37.61
C THR A 157 -14.63 -15.33 -36.70
N LEU A 158 -14.70 -14.98 -35.41
CA LEU A 158 -13.68 -15.38 -34.43
C LEU A 158 -13.71 -16.88 -34.15
N ALA A 159 -14.90 -17.47 -34.01
CA ALA A 159 -15.10 -18.90 -33.82
C ALA A 159 -14.47 -19.72 -34.97
N ALA A 160 -14.73 -19.31 -36.21
CA ALA A 160 -14.14 -19.93 -37.40
C ALA A 160 -12.61 -19.76 -37.44
N TYR A 161 -12.10 -18.54 -37.15
CA TYR A 161 -10.66 -18.26 -37.14
C TYR A 161 -9.92 -19.09 -36.08
N PHE A 162 -10.46 -19.15 -34.87
CA PHE A 162 -9.88 -19.89 -33.75
C PHE A 162 -10.19 -21.39 -33.78
N ARG A 163 -11.02 -21.85 -34.72
CA ARG A 163 -11.47 -23.25 -34.84
C ARG A 163 -12.04 -23.76 -33.50
N THR A 164 -12.97 -23.01 -32.93
CA THR A 164 -13.65 -23.39 -31.68
C THR A 164 -14.39 -24.69 -31.85
N GLU A 165 -14.54 -25.47 -30.77
CA GLU A 165 -15.22 -26.76 -30.84
C GLU A 165 -16.70 -26.59 -31.16
N ILE A 166 -17.28 -25.49 -30.69
CA ILE A 166 -18.68 -25.15 -30.89
C ILE A 166 -18.77 -23.94 -31.80
N SER A 167 -19.62 -24.07 -32.81
CA SER A 167 -19.97 -22.96 -33.70
C SER A 167 -21.17 -22.21 -33.14
N PRO A 168 -21.18 -20.87 -33.17
CA PRO A 168 -22.32 -20.08 -32.73
C PRO A 168 -23.52 -20.30 -33.66
N THR A 169 -24.70 -20.49 -33.08
CA THR A 169 -25.94 -20.90 -33.76
C THR A 169 -27.10 -19.92 -33.51
N HIS A 170 -26.84 -18.79 -32.81
CA HIS A 170 -27.91 -17.91 -32.28
C HIS A 170 -28.80 -18.63 -31.26
N ARG A 171 -28.16 -19.49 -30.48
CA ARG A 171 -28.71 -20.09 -29.26
C ARG A 171 -27.80 -19.69 -28.13
N ALA A 172 -28.36 -19.10 -27.08
CA ALA A 172 -27.56 -18.43 -26.05
C ALA A 172 -26.51 -19.37 -25.45
N PHE A 173 -26.84 -20.66 -25.26
CA PHE A 173 -25.92 -21.61 -24.67
C PHE A 173 -24.76 -22.00 -25.59
N ASP A 174 -25.03 -22.23 -26.88
CA ASP A 174 -24.00 -22.54 -27.87
C ASP A 174 -23.08 -21.33 -28.07
N ASP A 175 -23.65 -20.13 -28.14
CA ASP A 175 -22.92 -18.86 -28.30
C ASP A 175 -22.07 -18.55 -27.05
N ALA A 176 -22.55 -18.85 -25.84
CA ALA A 176 -21.76 -18.73 -24.61
C ALA A 176 -20.57 -19.70 -24.58
N ARG A 177 -20.74 -20.94 -25.04
CA ARG A 177 -19.63 -21.91 -25.14
C ARG A 177 -18.62 -21.49 -26.21
N ALA A 178 -19.08 -21.09 -27.40
CA ALA A 178 -18.21 -20.55 -28.44
C ALA A 178 -17.44 -19.32 -27.94
N THR A 179 -18.09 -18.44 -27.16
CA THR A 179 -17.45 -17.27 -26.56
C THR A 179 -16.42 -17.65 -25.49
N ALA A 180 -16.63 -18.74 -24.74
CA ALA A 180 -15.67 -19.26 -23.78
C ALA A 180 -14.39 -19.76 -24.48
N ASP A 181 -14.53 -20.48 -25.59
CA ASP A 181 -13.40 -20.92 -26.40
C ASP A 181 -12.64 -19.73 -27.01
N VAL A 182 -13.38 -18.75 -27.56
CA VAL A 182 -12.78 -17.51 -28.08
C VAL A 182 -12.05 -16.75 -26.99
N LEU A 183 -12.63 -16.62 -25.79
CA LEU A 183 -11.98 -16.00 -24.63
C LEU A 183 -10.67 -16.72 -24.31
N HIS A 184 -10.68 -18.05 -24.23
CA HIS A 184 -9.49 -18.83 -23.93
C HIS A 184 -8.35 -18.54 -24.93
N ARG A 185 -8.66 -18.55 -26.24
CA ARG A 185 -7.67 -18.23 -27.28
C ARG A 185 -7.19 -16.78 -27.24
N LEU A 186 -8.07 -15.83 -26.93
CA LEU A 186 -7.68 -14.44 -26.75
C LEU A 186 -6.79 -14.26 -25.52
N LEU A 187 -7.06 -14.97 -24.43
CA LEU A 187 -6.22 -14.96 -23.22
C LEU A 187 -4.83 -15.53 -23.49
N GLU A 188 -4.71 -16.61 -24.28
CA GLU A 188 -3.41 -17.13 -24.75
C GLU A 188 -2.63 -16.04 -25.49
N ARG A 189 -3.27 -15.34 -26.44
CA ARG A 189 -2.63 -14.29 -27.25
C ARG A 189 -2.20 -13.07 -26.46
N VAL A 190 -2.97 -12.64 -25.47
CA VAL A 190 -2.56 -11.53 -24.60
C VAL A 190 -1.52 -11.97 -23.56
N GLY A 191 -1.45 -13.26 -23.25
CA GLY A 191 -0.36 -13.86 -22.47
C GLY A 191 1.02 -13.59 -23.08
N ASP A 192 1.15 -13.68 -24.40
CA ASP A 192 2.38 -13.30 -25.13
C ASP A 192 2.79 -11.83 -24.92
N HIS A 193 1.82 -10.99 -24.53
CA HIS A 193 2.01 -9.57 -24.24
C HIS A 193 2.29 -9.29 -22.76
N GLY A 194 2.44 -10.34 -21.94
CA GLY A 194 2.74 -10.26 -20.50
C GLY A 194 1.53 -9.96 -19.62
N VAL A 195 0.32 -10.24 -20.10
CA VAL A 195 -0.92 -10.11 -19.33
C VAL A 195 -1.11 -11.38 -18.49
N GLU A 196 -0.86 -11.30 -17.18
CA GLU A 196 -0.91 -12.46 -16.27
C GLU A 196 -2.02 -12.33 -15.20
N THR A 197 -2.52 -11.12 -14.93
CA THR A 197 -3.55 -10.83 -13.92
C THR A 197 -4.81 -10.19 -14.50
N LEU A 198 -5.93 -10.22 -13.75
CA LEU A 198 -7.18 -9.53 -14.12
C LEU A 198 -6.97 -8.02 -14.27
N GLU A 199 -6.14 -7.45 -13.42
CA GLU A 199 -5.76 -6.04 -13.45
C GLU A 199 -4.95 -5.75 -14.72
N ASP A 200 -4.05 -6.64 -15.14
CA ASP A 200 -3.34 -6.54 -16.42
C ASP A 200 -4.28 -6.66 -17.62
N LEU A 201 -5.34 -7.48 -17.52
CA LEU A 201 -6.32 -7.67 -18.59
C LEU A 201 -7.26 -6.45 -18.72
N ALA A 202 -7.76 -5.94 -17.59
CA ALA A 202 -8.57 -4.72 -17.52
C ALA A 202 -7.78 -3.50 -18.05
N ALA A 203 -6.51 -3.44 -17.68
CA ALA A 203 -5.53 -2.53 -18.22
C ALA A 203 -5.36 -2.69 -19.73
N PHE A 204 -5.07 -3.89 -20.23
CA PHE A 204 -4.82 -4.14 -21.65
C PHE A 204 -5.98 -3.68 -22.54
N THR A 205 -7.21 -3.83 -22.04
CA THR A 205 -8.42 -3.44 -22.76
C THR A 205 -8.73 -1.94 -22.67
N ALA A 206 -8.19 -1.20 -21.71
CA ALA A 206 -8.38 0.24 -21.58
C ALA A 206 -7.60 1.05 -22.64
N ARG A 207 -8.16 2.19 -23.09
CA ARG A 207 -7.58 3.00 -24.18
C ARG A 207 -6.22 3.59 -23.78
N VAL A 208 -5.13 3.02 -24.30
CA VAL A 208 -3.79 3.65 -24.27
C VAL A 208 -3.75 4.80 -25.28
N SER A 209 -3.27 5.98 -24.88
CA SER A 209 -3.06 7.10 -25.82
C SER A 209 -2.01 6.74 -26.89
N PRO A 210 -2.14 7.21 -28.15
CA PRO A 210 -1.15 6.96 -29.20
C PRO A 210 0.30 7.32 -28.79
N VAL A 211 0.46 8.38 -27.98
CA VAL A 211 1.74 8.86 -27.45
C VAL A 211 2.41 7.86 -26.50
N GLN A 212 1.64 7.13 -25.69
CA GLN A 212 2.20 6.08 -24.83
C GLN A 212 2.64 4.85 -25.64
N ARG A 213 1.95 4.54 -26.75
CA ARG A 213 2.33 3.42 -27.63
C ARG A 213 3.64 3.68 -28.35
N THR A 214 3.84 4.89 -28.88
CA THR A 214 5.09 5.23 -29.59
C THR A 214 6.31 5.19 -28.68
N LYS A 215 6.16 5.47 -27.38
CA LYS A 215 7.24 5.46 -26.40
C LYS A 215 7.54 4.09 -25.76
N ARG A 216 6.90 3.00 -26.20
CA ARG A 216 7.22 1.63 -25.72
C ARG A 216 8.67 1.24 -25.92
N HIS A 217 9.34 1.81 -26.93
CA HIS A 217 10.76 1.58 -27.20
C HIS A 217 11.65 1.99 -26.01
N LEU A 218 11.21 2.90 -25.13
CA LEU A 218 11.96 3.28 -23.92
C LEU A 218 12.11 2.12 -22.92
N ALA A 219 11.27 1.09 -23.02
CA ALA A 219 11.41 -0.13 -22.24
C ALA A 219 12.27 -1.20 -22.93
N ALA A 220 12.65 -0.99 -24.19
CA ALA A 220 13.50 -1.92 -24.94
C ALA A 220 14.94 -1.88 -24.39
N GLY A 221 15.60 -3.04 -24.36
CA GLY A 221 16.98 -3.15 -23.86
C GLY A 221 17.16 -3.04 -22.34
N LEU A 222 16.10 -2.77 -21.56
CA LEU A 222 16.20 -2.76 -20.10
C LEU A 222 16.44 -4.17 -19.53
N PRO A 223 17.22 -4.30 -18.44
CA PRO A 223 17.59 -5.59 -17.88
C PRO A 223 16.44 -6.27 -17.13
N ASP A 224 16.40 -7.60 -17.21
CA ASP A 224 15.50 -8.47 -16.45
C ASP A 224 16.06 -8.79 -15.04
N ALA A 225 16.39 -7.73 -14.29
CA ALA A 225 17.05 -7.82 -12.98
C ALA A 225 16.43 -6.83 -11.96
N PRO A 226 16.62 -7.05 -10.65
CA PRO A 226 16.23 -6.08 -9.64
C PRO A 226 17.05 -4.80 -9.77
N GLY A 227 16.43 -3.67 -9.45
CA GLY A 227 17.15 -2.40 -9.40
C GLY A 227 16.26 -1.17 -9.54
N VAL A 228 16.92 -0.04 -9.82
CA VAL A 228 16.31 1.28 -9.96
C VAL A 228 16.16 1.62 -11.44
N TYR A 229 15.07 2.30 -11.79
CA TYR A 229 14.87 2.90 -13.11
C TYR A 229 14.61 4.39 -12.97
N ILE A 230 15.22 5.18 -13.86
CA ILE A 230 15.14 6.64 -13.84
C ILE A 230 14.59 7.12 -15.17
N PHE A 231 13.38 7.69 -15.18
CA PHE A 231 12.86 8.39 -16.34
C PHE A 231 13.52 9.78 -16.43
N ARG A 232 14.01 10.15 -17.61
CA ARG A 232 14.63 11.46 -17.86
C ARG A 232 13.88 12.26 -18.91
N ASP A 233 13.98 13.58 -18.80
CA ASP A 233 13.54 14.49 -19.86
C ASP A 233 14.59 14.58 -20.99
N PRO A 234 14.30 15.29 -22.10
CA PRO A 234 15.26 15.47 -23.19
C PRO A 234 16.55 16.19 -22.80
N GLN A 235 16.58 16.91 -21.66
CA GLN A 235 17.76 17.60 -21.13
C GLN A 235 18.57 16.70 -20.18
N GLY A 236 18.12 15.46 -19.92
CA GLY A 236 18.78 14.50 -19.05
C GLY A 236 18.43 14.66 -17.55
N ALA A 237 17.53 15.56 -17.18
CA ALA A 237 17.11 15.73 -15.79
C ALA A 237 16.16 14.59 -15.36
N ALA A 238 16.28 14.16 -14.10
CA ALA A 238 15.45 13.09 -13.56
C ALA A 238 13.98 13.56 -13.39
N LEU A 239 13.07 12.94 -14.12
CA LEU A 239 11.63 13.16 -13.99
C LEU A 239 11.03 12.31 -12.88
N TYR A 240 11.45 11.04 -12.81
CA TYR A 240 10.96 10.05 -11.86
C TYR A 240 12.01 8.98 -11.61
N VAL A 241 12.12 8.54 -10.36
CA VAL A 241 12.94 7.41 -9.92
C VAL A 241 12.02 6.36 -9.29
N GLY A 242 12.16 5.10 -9.67
CA GLY A 242 11.41 3.99 -9.08
C GLY A 242 12.23 2.72 -8.98
N THR A 243 11.71 1.73 -8.26
CA THR A 243 12.37 0.42 -8.06
C THR A 243 11.53 -0.75 -8.52
N SER A 244 12.18 -1.87 -8.80
CA SER A 244 11.52 -3.13 -9.13
C SER A 244 12.40 -4.35 -8.82
N LYS A 245 11.76 -5.52 -8.65
CA LYS A 245 12.43 -6.83 -8.71
C LYS A 245 12.83 -7.22 -10.15
N ASN A 246 12.17 -6.63 -11.14
CA ASN A 246 12.53 -6.75 -12.56
C ASN A 246 12.26 -5.39 -13.22
N ILE A 247 13.33 -4.66 -13.56
CA ILE A 247 13.27 -3.31 -14.14
C ILE A 247 12.47 -3.32 -15.43
N ARG A 248 12.78 -4.23 -16.37
CA ARG A 248 12.14 -4.31 -17.68
C ARG A 248 10.63 -4.49 -17.60
N LYS A 249 10.16 -5.49 -16.85
CA LYS A 249 8.73 -5.77 -16.65
C LYS A 249 8.03 -4.55 -16.06
N ARG A 250 8.63 -3.91 -15.04
CA ARG A 250 8.03 -2.74 -14.39
C ARG A 250 7.98 -1.51 -15.29
N VAL A 251 9.03 -1.23 -16.06
CA VAL A 251 9.02 -0.09 -16.97
C VAL A 251 8.01 -0.29 -18.09
N ARG A 252 7.83 -1.53 -18.58
CA ARG A 252 6.79 -1.85 -19.59
C ARG A 252 5.38 -1.48 -19.12
N THR A 253 5.04 -1.65 -17.83
CA THR A 253 3.68 -1.38 -17.34
C THR A 253 3.25 0.07 -17.54
N TYR A 254 4.19 1.03 -17.49
CA TYR A 254 3.92 2.46 -17.74
C TYR A 254 3.35 2.73 -19.14
N PHE A 255 3.71 1.92 -20.14
CA PHE A 255 3.28 2.06 -21.53
C PHE A 255 2.08 1.18 -21.90
N THR A 256 1.50 0.51 -20.91
CA THR A 256 0.23 -0.21 -21.02
C THR A 256 -0.88 0.62 -20.39
N ALA A 257 -2.13 0.22 -20.60
CA ALA A 257 -3.24 0.93 -19.96
C ALA A 257 -3.49 0.50 -18.51
N SER A 258 -2.55 -0.26 -17.89
CA SER A 258 -2.54 -0.52 -16.44
C SER A 258 -2.09 0.70 -15.66
N GLU A 259 -1.39 1.61 -16.32
CA GLU A 259 -1.01 2.89 -15.73
C GLU A 259 -2.18 3.88 -15.81
N THR A 260 -3.01 3.86 -14.78
CA THR A 260 -4.19 4.73 -14.65
C THR A 260 -3.85 6.10 -14.04
N ARG A 261 -2.65 6.30 -13.50
CA ARG A 261 -2.28 7.53 -12.80
C ARG A 261 -1.95 8.61 -13.83
N ARG A 262 -2.88 9.57 -14.01
CA ARG A 262 -2.75 10.73 -14.91
C ARG A 262 -1.40 11.45 -14.81
N ARG A 263 -0.85 11.56 -13.60
CA ARG A 263 0.46 12.19 -13.35
C ARG A 263 1.61 11.40 -13.99
N MET A 264 1.57 10.07 -13.94
CA MET A 264 2.58 9.23 -14.59
C MET A 264 2.40 9.24 -16.10
N THR A 265 1.17 9.23 -16.61
CA THR A 265 0.89 9.42 -18.04
C THR A 265 1.52 10.71 -18.58
N GLN A 266 1.37 11.83 -17.87
CA GLN A 266 2.01 13.10 -18.23
C GLN A 266 3.54 13.03 -18.23
N MET A 267 4.13 12.37 -17.22
CA MET A 267 5.58 12.16 -17.16
C MET A 267 6.08 11.41 -18.40
N ILE A 268 5.39 10.33 -18.80
CA ILE A 268 5.76 9.53 -19.97
C ILE A 268 5.74 10.38 -21.24
N THR A 269 4.75 11.27 -21.39
CA THR A 269 4.69 12.20 -22.53
C THR A 269 5.94 13.08 -22.63
N ILE A 270 6.59 13.41 -21.52
CA ILE A 270 7.82 14.21 -21.49
C ILE A 270 9.08 13.32 -21.61
N ALA A 271 9.05 12.11 -21.05
CA ALA A 271 10.23 11.26 -20.92
C ALA A 271 10.91 10.96 -22.28
N ALA A 272 12.23 11.14 -22.32
CA ALA A 272 13.07 10.90 -23.49
C ALA A 272 13.90 9.61 -23.37
N SER A 273 14.30 9.23 -22.15
CA SER A 273 15.04 7.99 -21.88
C SER A 273 14.66 7.37 -20.54
N VAL A 274 15.04 6.11 -20.36
CA VAL A 274 14.98 5.40 -19.08
C VAL A 274 16.35 4.78 -18.80
N ASP A 275 16.96 5.18 -17.70
CA ASP A 275 18.26 4.64 -17.27
C ASP A 275 18.04 3.55 -16.20
N PRO A 276 18.54 2.32 -16.42
CA PRO A 276 18.54 1.29 -15.39
C PRO A 276 19.81 1.33 -14.52
N ILE A 277 19.64 1.06 -13.23
CA ILE A 277 20.73 0.76 -12.30
C ILE A 277 20.43 -0.61 -11.68
N VAL A 278 21.13 -1.64 -12.15
CA VAL A 278 20.98 -3.01 -11.62
C VAL A 278 21.53 -3.06 -10.20
N CYS A 279 20.80 -3.75 -9.34
CA CYS A 279 21.16 -3.98 -7.94
C CYS A 279 21.22 -5.48 -7.70
N ALA A 280 22.05 -5.93 -6.77
CA ALA A 280 22.13 -7.33 -6.37
C ALA A 280 20.83 -7.77 -5.68
N THR A 281 20.22 -6.87 -4.89
CA THR A 281 19.08 -7.22 -4.03
C THR A 281 17.95 -6.20 -4.12
N VAL A 282 16.78 -6.59 -3.63
CA VAL A 282 15.61 -5.71 -3.55
C VAL A 282 15.80 -4.60 -2.51
N LEU A 283 16.43 -4.91 -1.37
CA LEU A 283 16.74 -3.92 -0.34
C LEU A 283 17.70 -2.85 -0.88
N GLU A 284 18.76 -3.27 -1.59
CA GLU A 284 19.70 -2.33 -2.22
C GLU A 284 18.99 -1.44 -3.25
N ALA A 285 18.13 -2.01 -4.09
CA ALA A 285 17.33 -1.24 -5.04
C ALA A 285 16.50 -0.16 -4.31
N ARG A 286 15.80 -0.55 -3.24
CA ARG A 286 14.98 0.37 -2.43
C ARG A 286 15.81 1.49 -1.80
N ILE A 287 16.99 1.17 -1.27
CA ILE A 287 17.87 2.17 -0.64
C ILE A 287 18.45 3.13 -1.68
N ARG A 288 18.91 2.61 -2.82
CA ARG A 288 19.38 3.45 -3.94
C ARG A 288 18.29 4.38 -4.45
N GLU A 289 17.04 3.94 -4.50
CA GLU A 289 15.88 4.80 -4.82
C GLU A 289 15.76 5.98 -3.87
N LEU A 290 15.79 5.72 -2.55
CA LEU A 290 15.67 6.75 -1.53
C LEU A 290 16.78 7.80 -1.68
N ARG A 291 18.03 7.33 -1.82
CA ARG A 291 19.20 8.19 -2.03
C ARG A 291 19.06 9.03 -3.31
N LEU A 292 18.67 8.41 -4.43
CA LEU A 292 18.48 9.12 -5.70
C LEU A 292 17.33 10.12 -5.66
N ILE A 293 16.21 9.82 -4.99
CA ILE A 293 15.12 10.76 -4.82
C ILE A 293 15.56 11.95 -3.96
N ALA A 294 16.29 11.71 -2.88
CA ALA A 294 16.82 12.76 -2.01
C ALA A 294 17.78 13.69 -2.76
N THR A 295 18.72 13.12 -3.54
CA THR A 295 19.72 13.91 -4.29
C THR A 295 19.13 14.59 -5.53
N LYS A 296 18.25 13.92 -6.30
CA LYS A 296 17.76 14.43 -7.60
C LYS A 296 16.43 15.17 -7.50
N GLN A 297 15.68 15.01 -6.41
CA GLN A 297 14.34 15.57 -6.17
C GLN A 297 13.40 15.55 -7.40
N PRO A 298 13.19 14.38 -8.05
CA PRO A 298 12.56 14.31 -9.37
C PRO A 298 11.11 14.82 -9.33
N ARG A 299 10.69 15.65 -10.29
CA ARG A 299 9.38 16.34 -10.25
C ARG A 299 8.19 15.40 -10.02
N TYR A 300 8.21 14.18 -10.54
CA TYR A 300 7.09 13.25 -10.46
C TYR A 300 7.10 12.33 -9.23
N ASN A 301 8.20 12.20 -8.48
CA ASN A 301 8.17 11.56 -7.16
C ASN A 301 7.39 12.42 -6.16
N GLN A 302 6.76 11.78 -5.17
CA GLN A 302 6.02 12.46 -4.11
C GLN A 302 6.64 12.22 -2.74
N GLN A 303 6.93 10.96 -2.46
CA GLN A 303 7.54 10.53 -1.21
C GLN A 303 9.06 10.78 -1.25
N SER A 304 9.65 10.92 -0.07
CA SER A 304 11.12 10.96 0.14
C SER A 304 11.87 12.08 -0.59
N LYS A 305 11.18 13.07 -1.16
CA LYS A 305 11.80 14.25 -1.79
C LYS A 305 12.54 15.16 -0.82
N ARG A 306 12.11 15.15 0.44
CA ARG A 306 12.56 16.05 1.49
C ARG A 306 12.76 15.27 2.79
N PRO A 307 13.71 14.31 2.82
CA PRO A 307 13.98 13.52 4.02
C PRO A 307 14.39 14.43 5.20
N GLU A 308 14.97 15.61 4.92
CA GLU A 308 15.33 16.63 5.91
C GLU A 308 14.12 17.30 6.58
N ARG A 309 12.88 17.07 6.10
CA ARG A 309 11.66 17.67 6.67
C ARG A 309 10.96 16.82 7.70
N GLN A 310 11.65 15.84 8.26
CA GLN A 310 11.12 15.02 9.35
C GLN A 310 10.85 15.88 10.59
N THR A 311 9.81 15.55 11.33
CA THR A 311 9.45 16.27 12.55
C THR A 311 10.09 15.60 13.76
N TRP A 312 10.72 16.37 14.63
CA TRP A 312 11.39 15.87 15.84
C TRP A 312 10.93 16.65 17.05
N LEU A 313 10.87 15.98 18.20
CA LEU A 313 10.69 16.64 19.49
C LEU A 313 12.06 16.78 20.14
N LYS A 314 12.42 18.01 20.48
CA LYS A 314 13.71 18.37 21.07
C LYS A 314 13.53 18.89 22.49
N LEU A 315 14.31 18.36 23.43
CA LEU A 315 14.62 19.02 24.69
C LEU A 315 15.79 20.00 24.44
N THR A 316 15.57 21.29 24.66
CA THR A 316 16.58 22.33 24.37
C THR A 316 17.74 22.31 25.37
N ALA A 317 18.90 22.81 24.96
CA ALA A 317 20.11 22.96 25.77
C ALA A 317 20.25 24.34 26.43
N GLU A 318 19.17 25.13 26.49
CA GLU A 318 19.20 26.46 27.12
C GLU A 318 19.19 26.36 28.65
N ALA A 319 19.47 27.47 29.36
CA ALA A 319 19.63 27.47 30.81
C ALA A 319 18.41 26.94 31.60
N ALA A 320 17.21 27.05 31.04
CA ALA A 320 16.02 26.36 31.54
C ALA A 320 15.39 25.59 30.38
N PRO A 321 15.81 24.33 30.14
CA PRO A 321 15.38 23.52 29.01
C PRO A 321 13.86 23.41 28.87
N ARG A 322 13.40 23.33 27.62
CA ARG A 322 11.99 23.13 27.27
C ARG A 322 11.87 22.18 26.09
N LEU A 323 10.64 21.71 25.85
CA LEU A 323 10.33 20.99 24.62
C LEU A 323 10.11 21.95 23.44
N ALA A 324 10.60 21.56 22.28
CA ALA A 324 10.43 22.27 21.02
C ALA A 324 10.27 21.27 19.86
N ILE A 325 9.33 21.54 18.96
CA ILE A 325 9.19 20.78 17.72
C ILE A 325 10.13 21.39 16.68
N VAL A 326 11.03 20.58 16.14
CA VAL A 326 12.04 20.98 15.16
C VAL A 326 11.97 20.11 13.92
N ARG A 327 12.55 20.59 12.81
CA ARG A 327 12.60 19.84 11.54
C ARG A 327 13.94 19.16 11.29
N GLU A 328 14.93 19.44 12.13
CA GLU A 328 16.31 19.01 11.93
C GLU A 328 16.94 18.69 13.28
N VAL A 329 17.71 17.60 13.31
CA VAL A 329 18.56 17.22 14.43
C VAL A 329 19.89 17.93 14.27
N ARG A 330 20.28 18.75 15.25
CA ARG A 330 21.56 19.47 15.25
C ARG A 330 22.57 18.74 16.14
N GLY A 331 23.86 19.00 15.91
CA GLY A 331 24.96 18.47 16.73
C GLY A 331 25.12 19.17 18.09
N ASP A 332 24.02 19.45 18.79
CA ASP A 332 23.99 20.11 20.10
C ASP A 332 23.60 19.15 21.25
N VAL A 333 23.69 17.84 20.99
CA VAL A 333 23.55 16.80 22.01
C VAL A 333 24.66 16.92 23.07
N SER A 334 25.88 17.28 22.65
CA SER A 334 27.00 17.59 23.54
C SER A 334 26.70 18.76 24.49
N ASP A 335 25.83 19.68 24.06
CA ASP A 335 25.42 20.85 24.85
C ASP A 335 24.27 20.50 25.82
N GLY A 336 23.80 19.25 25.81
CA GLY A 336 22.74 18.74 26.68
C GLY A 336 21.35 18.61 26.04
N ALA A 337 21.24 18.83 24.72
CA ALA A 337 20.00 18.61 23.98
C ALA A 337 19.67 17.12 23.85
N CYS A 338 18.39 16.80 23.71
CA CYS A 338 17.91 15.43 23.48
C CYS A 338 16.82 15.45 22.41
N TYR A 339 16.79 14.42 21.56
CA TYR A 339 15.87 14.32 20.43
C TYR A 339 15.05 13.03 20.52
N LEU A 340 13.77 13.15 20.19
CA LEU A 340 12.83 12.04 20.08
C LEU A 340 12.15 12.14 18.70
N GLY A 341 12.14 11.05 17.94
CA GLY A 341 11.54 10.99 16.61
C GLY A 341 12.24 10.04 15.63
N PRO A 342 11.98 10.20 14.31
CA PRO A 342 11.13 11.22 13.72
C PRO A 342 9.63 10.91 13.89
N PHE A 343 8.80 11.94 13.94
CA PHE A 343 7.35 11.86 13.92
C PHE A 343 6.80 11.94 12.49
N ARG A 344 5.63 11.31 12.27
CA ARG A 344 4.94 11.33 10.97
C ARG A 344 4.29 12.67 10.64
N SER A 345 4.04 13.51 11.65
CA SER A 345 3.43 14.83 11.50
C SER A 345 3.76 15.73 12.68
N ASN A 346 3.62 17.05 12.49
CA ASN A 346 3.67 18.02 13.59
C ASN A 346 2.61 17.73 14.66
N ALA A 347 1.42 17.30 14.26
CA ALA A 347 0.35 16.96 15.21
C ALA A 347 0.76 15.80 16.12
N ALA A 348 1.37 14.73 15.57
CA ALA A 348 1.84 13.61 16.39
C ALA A 348 2.97 14.01 17.36
N ALA A 349 3.87 14.90 16.93
CA ALA A 349 4.92 15.45 17.80
C ALA A 349 4.33 16.33 18.92
N GLN A 350 3.28 17.09 18.61
CA GLN A 350 2.57 17.93 19.57
C GLN A 350 1.85 17.07 20.64
N GLU A 351 1.10 16.05 20.21
CA GLU A 351 0.43 15.11 21.12
C GLU A 351 1.42 14.37 22.04
N ALA A 352 2.59 13.97 21.51
CA ALA A 352 3.66 13.39 22.32
C ALA A 352 4.32 14.40 23.29
N SER A 353 4.47 15.66 22.87
CA SER A 353 4.93 16.73 23.76
C SER A 353 3.95 16.98 24.91
N GLU A 354 2.64 16.91 24.63
CA GLU A 354 1.59 17.05 25.65
C GLU A 354 1.56 15.87 26.62
N ALA A 355 1.82 14.64 26.15
CA ALA A 355 2.01 13.47 27.02
C ALA A 355 3.17 13.68 28.01
N LEU A 356 4.33 14.10 27.49
CA LEU A 356 5.51 14.38 28.31
C LEU A 356 5.25 15.49 29.32
N GLN A 357 4.65 16.61 28.91
CA GLN A 357 4.38 17.75 29.80
C GLN A 357 3.32 17.45 30.86
N PHE A 358 2.36 16.57 30.56
CA PHE A 358 1.38 16.12 31.54
C PHE A 358 2.03 15.33 32.68
N ALA A 359 2.96 14.43 32.35
CA ALA A 359 3.68 13.63 33.34
C ALA A 359 4.82 14.40 34.04
N LEU A 360 5.47 15.30 33.30
CA LEU A 360 6.69 16.00 33.71
C LEU A 360 6.53 17.49 33.35
N PRO A 361 6.10 18.35 34.29
CA PRO A 361 5.61 19.71 34.03
C PRO A 361 6.72 20.73 33.68
N LEU A 362 7.35 20.53 32.52
CA LEU A 362 8.34 21.45 31.95
C LEU A 362 7.69 22.77 31.54
N ARG A 363 8.49 23.84 31.54
CA ARG A 363 8.05 25.13 31.01
C ARG A 363 7.66 24.99 29.53
N THR A 364 6.61 25.71 29.13
CA THR A 364 6.16 25.81 27.73
C THR A 364 6.45 27.18 27.11
N CYS A 365 6.79 28.17 27.93
CA CYS A 365 7.12 29.51 27.47
C CYS A 365 8.38 29.52 26.59
N THR A 366 8.34 30.35 25.54
CA THR A 366 9.40 30.43 24.53
C THR A 366 10.44 31.50 24.82
N THR A 367 10.18 32.40 25.77
CA THR A 367 11.12 33.44 26.22
C THR A 367 12.39 32.81 26.75
N LYS A 368 13.56 33.29 26.31
CA LYS A 368 14.85 32.85 26.86
C LYS A 368 14.95 33.27 28.33
N LEU A 369 15.24 32.31 29.20
CA LEU A 369 15.41 32.54 30.63
C LEU A 369 16.89 32.47 31.00
N ALA A 370 17.30 33.35 31.92
CA ALA A 370 18.62 33.25 32.54
C ALA A 370 18.66 32.05 33.49
N ARG A 371 19.84 31.45 33.68
CA ARG A 371 20.03 30.34 34.65
C ARG A 371 19.62 30.74 36.07
N ASN A 372 19.98 31.97 36.44
CA ASN A 372 19.64 32.58 37.72
C ASN A 372 18.74 33.79 37.46
N PRO A 373 17.41 33.62 37.38
CA PRO A 373 16.49 34.74 37.20
C PRO A 373 16.50 35.65 38.43
N ARG A 374 16.18 36.93 38.21
CA ARG A 374 16.08 37.96 39.27
C ARG A 374 14.64 38.33 39.61
N SER A 375 13.67 37.87 38.81
CA SER A 375 12.26 38.22 39.00
C SER A 375 11.71 37.52 40.23
N THR A 376 11.07 38.28 41.12
CA THR A 376 10.36 37.77 42.30
C THR A 376 8.85 37.69 42.09
N THR A 377 8.37 38.00 40.89
CA THR A 377 6.95 37.91 40.54
C THR A 377 6.47 36.47 40.74
N ALA A 378 5.28 36.28 41.29
CA ALA A 378 4.63 34.96 41.29
C ALA A 378 4.60 34.42 39.85
N GLY A 379 4.88 33.13 39.66
CA GLY A 379 4.95 32.50 38.33
C GLY A 379 3.69 32.73 37.49
N CYS A 380 3.73 32.35 36.21
CA CYS A 380 2.56 32.49 35.34
C CYS A 380 1.41 31.56 35.77
N ALA A 381 0.22 31.72 35.18
CA ALA A 381 -0.95 30.88 35.47
C ALA A 381 -0.68 29.37 35.34
N LEU A 382 0.23 28.94 34.47
CA LEU A 382 0.61 27.52 34.39
C LEU A 382 1.37 27.05 35.63
N ALA A 383 2.14 27.92 36.26
CA ALA A 383 2.82 27.61 37.52
C ALA A 383 1.84 27.54 38.69
N GLU A 384 0.88 28.46 38.75
CA GLU A 384 -0.21 28.41 39.75
C GLU A 384 -1.05 27.12 39.62
N LEU A 385 -1.21 26.61 38.39
CA LEU A 385 -1.87 25.33 38.11
C LEU A 385 -0.95 24.10 38.27
N GLY A 386 0.30 24.26 38.72
CA GLY A 386 1.26 23.16 38.90
C GLY A 386 1.77 22.53 37.60
N LYS A 387 1.52 23.15 36.43
CA LYS A 387 1.94 22.69 35.10
C LYS A 387 3.31 23.21 34.68
N CYS A 388 3.95 24.00 35.53
CA CYS A 388 5.29 24.54 35.34
C CYS A 388 5.88 24.81 36.72
N LEU A 389 7.13 24.42 36.96
CA LEU A 389 7.79 24.77 38.23
C LEU A 389 8.24 26.24 38.28
N ALA A 390 7.92 27.07 37.28
CA ALA A 390 8.33 28.48 37.18
C ALA A 390 9.85 28.73 37.30
N PRO A 391 10.69 28.13 36.42
CA PRO A 391 12.13 28.43 36.39
C PRO A 391 12.46 29.88 35.95
N CYS A 392 11.46 30.73 35.73
CA CYS A 392 11.61 32.14 35.42
C CYS A 392 11.68 33.05 36.67
N THR A 393 11.43 32.50 37.86
CA THR A 393 11.34 33.25 39.12
C THR A 393 12.47 32.86 40.07
N ALA A 394 13.04 33.82 40.78
CA ALA A 394 14.12 33.63 41.73
C ALA A 394 13.69 32.88 43.02
N THR A 395 12.38 32.81 43.27
CA THR A 395 11.78 32.24 44.48
C THR A 395 11.58 30.72 44.41
N VAL A 396 11.91 30.10 43.28
CA VAL A 396 11.73 28.67 43.02
C VAL A 396 13.04 27.91 43.20
N ASP A 397 12.93 26.65 43.61
CA ASP A 397 14.03 25.70 43.60
C ASP A 397 14.43 25.33 42.16
N HIS A 398 15.50 25.96 41.67
CA HIS A 398 16.08 25.69 40.35
C HIS A 398 16.70 24.28 40.26
N GLU A 399 17.16 23.71 41.37
CA GLU A 399 17.68 22.35 41.41
C GLU A 399 16.54 21.33 41.16
N ALA A 400 15.35 21.61 41.70
CA ALA A 400 14.15 20.83 41.37
C ALA A 400 13.80 20.89 39.87
N TYR A 401 14.00 22.04 39.21
CA TYR A 401 13.81 22.14 37.76
C TYR A 401 14.86 21.34 36.98
N ASP A 402 16.14 21.41 37.39
CA ASP A 402 17.21 20.63 36.76
C ASP A 402 16.98 19.12 36.92
N SER A 403 16.48 18.68 38.07
CA SER A 403 16.06 17.29 38.33
C SER A 403 14.88 16.88 37.44
N LEU A 404 13.88 17.75 37.26
CA LEU A 404 12.78 17.53 36.33
C LEU A 404 13.28 17.38 34.88
N VAL A 405 14.20 18.24 34.44
CA VAL A 405 14.83 18.17 33.12
C VAL A 405 15.58 16.85 32.94
N ALA A 406 16.31 16.39 33.96
CA ALA A 406 16.99 15.10 33.93
C ALA A 406 16.01 13.92 33.76
N ARG A 407 14.86 13.96 34.44
CA ARG A 407 13.78 12.97 34.28
C ARG A 407 13.18 13.00 32.88
N VAL A 408 12.96 14.17 32.29
CA VAL A 408 12.46 14.29 30.91
C VAL A 408 13.47 13.73 29.91
N ARG A 409 14.75 14.04 30.09
CA ARG A 409 15.82 13.48 29.27
C ARG A 409 15.84 11.95 29.36
N SER A 410 15.75 11.41 30.58
CA SER A 410 15.68 9.96 30.81
C SER A 410 14.46 9.33 30.12
N ALA A 411 13.29 9.97 30.18
CA ALA A 411 12.09 9.50 29.48
C ALA A 411 12.23 9.51 27.95
N MET A 412 12.88 10.54 27.39
CA MET A 412 13.18 10.60 25.95
C MET A 412 14.26 9.60 25.52
N SER A 413 15.12 9.15 26.44
CA SER A 413 16.21 8.20 26.23
C SER A 413 15.91 6.77 26.73
N GLY A 414 14.62 6.43 26.89
CA GLY A 414 14.20 5.04 27.03
C GLY A 414 13.80 4.60 28.45
N ALA A 415 13.59 5.52 29.39
CA ALA A 415 12.92 5.23 30.66
C ALA A 415 11.50 5.82 30.65
N ILE A 416 10.60 5.22 29.86
CA ILE A 416 9.30 5.83 29.56
C ILE A 416 8.26 5.74 30.69
N ASP A 417 8.52 4.90 31.71
CA ASP A 417 7.56 4.53 32.75
C ASP A 417 6.90 5.74 33.44
N PRO A 418 7.63 6.81 33.81
CA PRO A 418 7.01 8.00 34.42
C PRO A 418 5.93 8.64 33.55
N VAL A 419 6.07 8.56 32.22
CA VAL A 419 5.09 9.09 31.26
C VAL A 419 3.95 8.11 31.07
N THR A 420 4.25 6.82 30.91
CA THR A 420 3.21 5.80 30.69
C THR A 420 2.30 5.68 31.89
N ASP A 421 2.85 5.66 33.11
CA ASP A 421 2.10 5.47 34.35
C ASP A 421 1.16 6.64 34.60
N ALA A 422 1.66 7.87 34.45
CA ALA A 422 0.86 9.07 34.60
C ALA A 422 -0.31 9.12 33.60
N LEU A 423 -0.07 8.77 32.34
CA LEU A 423 -1.12 8.75 31.33
C LEU A 423 -2.11 7.59 31.55
N GLN A 424 -1.66 6.43 32.02
CA GLN A 424 -2.54 5.31 32.37
C GLN A 424 -3.46 5.64 33.55
N VAL A 425 -2.95 6.28 34.60
CA VAL A 425 -3.79 6.80 35.70
C VAL A 425 -4.83 7.76 35.14
N ARG A 426 -4.41 8.73 34.31
CA ARG A 426 -5.33 9.71 33.72
C ARG A 426 -6.40 9.08 32.85
N MET A 427 -6.06 8.08 32.06
CA MET A 427 -7.03 7.36 31.23
C MET A 427 -8.04 6.61 32.08
N ARG A 428 -7.60 5.95 33.16
CA ARG A 428 -8.48 5.25 34.12
C ARG A 428 -9.46 6.20 34.79
N ASP A 429 -8.98 7.31 35.35
CA ASP A 429 -9.84 8.32 35.98
C ASP A 429 -10.95 8.84 35.04
N LEU A 430 -10.60 9.04 33.76
CA LEU A 430 -11.57 9.49 32.75
C LEU A 430 -12.55 8.37 32.36
N ALA A 431 -12.09 7.11 32.32
CA ALA A 431 -12.95 5.96 32.07
C ALA A 431 -13.97 5.77 33.20
N ASP A 432 -13.53 5.90 34.45
CA ASP A 432 -14.37 5.78 35.64
C ASP A 432 -15.46 6.88 35.66
N GLN A 433 -15.14 8.05 35.11
CA GLN A 433 -16.09 9.14 34.88
C GLN A 433 -16.96 8.97 33.61
N SER A 434 -16.89 7.83 32.92
CA SER A 434 -17.57 7.58 31.63
C SER A 434 -17.18 8.54 30.50
N ARG A 435 -16.02 9.21 30.59
CA ARG A 435 -15.49 10.15 29.59
C ARG A 435 -14.58 9.45 28.57
N PHE A 436 -15.14 8.46 27.88
CA PHE A 436 -14.37 7.57 26.99
C PHE A 436 -13.67 8.27 25.82
N GLU A 437 -14.26 9.33 25.27
CA GLU A 437 -13.64 10.08 24.18
C GLU A 437 -12.39 10.82 24.63
N ASP A 438 -12.40 11.33 25.86
CA ASP A 438 -11.25 12.02 26.43
C ASP A 438 -10.14 11.03 26.77
N ALA A 439 -10.50 9.89 27.36
CA ALA A 439 -9.55 8.79 27.60
C ALA A 439 -8.90 8.29 26.30
N ALA A 440 -9.67 8.18 25.21
CA ALA A 440 -9.15 7.80 23.90
C ALA A 440 -8.13 8.82 23.35
N ARG A 441 -8.35 10.13 23.55
CA ARG A 441 -7.36 11.15 23.17
C ARG A 441 -6.04 11.00 23.96
N TRP A 442 -6.11 10.70 25.26
CA TRP A 442 -4.92 10.42 26.07
C TRP A 442 -4.19 9.14 25.66
N ARG A 443 -4.94 8.11 25.26
CA ARG A 443 -4.36 6.89 24.67
C ARG A 443 -3.60 7.20 23.38
N ASP A 444 -4.18 8.03 22.51
CA ASP A 444 -3.54 8.37 21.23
C ASP A 444 -2.27 9.21 21.44
N ARG A 445 -2.26 10.11 22.43
CA ARG A 445 -1.06 10.81 22.92
C ARG A 445 0.03 9.84 23.36
N LEU A 446 -0.34 8.92 24.25
CA LEU A 446 0.57 7.89 24.75
C LEU A 446 1.13 7.06 23.59
N ALA A 447 0.28 6.65 22.66
CA ALA A 447 0.69 5.87 21.49
C ALA A 447 1.70 6.63 20.62
N HIS A 448 1.52 7.94 20.40
CA HIS A 448 2.47 8.76 19.65
C HIS A 448 3.83 8.87 20.35
N PHE A 449 3.84 9.06 21.67
CA PHE A 449 5.07 9.10 22.46
C PHE A 449 5.82 7.76 22.44
N VAL A 450 5.12 6.65 22.74
CA VAL A 450 5.70 5.29 22.77
C VAL A 450 6.23 4.89 21.39
N GLN A 451 5.47 5.15 20.32
CA GLN A 451 5.92 4.88 18.95
C GLN A 451 7.19 5.66 18.60
N ALA A 452 7.26 6.94 18.99
CA ALA A 452 8.45 7.75 18.75
C ALA A 452 9.64 7.27 19.58
N SER A 453 9.43 6.85 20.83
CA SER A 453 10.49 6.27 21.68
C SER A 453 11.06 5.00 21.06
N VAL A 454 10.22 4.01 20.76
CA VAL A 454 10.68 2.76 20.12
C VAL A 454 11.37 3.04 18.79
N ARG A 455 10.80 3.92 17.95
CA ARG A 455 11.39 4.30 16.66
C ARG A 455 12.78 4.93 16.83
N THR A 456 12.93 5.88 17.76
CA THR A 456 14.20 6.56 18.04
C THR A 456 15.27 5.54 18.46
N HIS A 457 14.96 4.69 19.45
CA HIS A 457 15.93 3.75 19.99
C HIS A 457 16.36 2.70 18.97
N ARG A 458 15.46 2.26 18.10
CA ARG A 458 15.80 1.32 17.03
C ARG A 458 16.69 1.94 15.97
N LEU A 459 16.49 3.21 15.63
CA LEU A 459 17.39 3.94 14.75
C LEU A 459 18.76 4.14 15.41
N MET A 460 18.79 4.50 16.70
CA MET A 460 20.03 4.73 17.43
C MET A 460 20.83 3.45 17.66
N MET A 461 20.17 2.31 17.88
CA MET A 461 20.81 1.01 17.91
C MET A 461 21.60 0.75 16.62
N LEU A 462 21.00 0.97 15.44
CA LEU A 462 21.72 0.82 14.17
C LEU A 462 22.82 1.87 13.99
N ALA A 463 22.58 3.11 14.43
CA ALA A 463 23.53 4.22 14.30
C ALA A 463 24.82 4.03 15.13
N GLN A 464 24.82 3.12 16.11
CA GLN A 464 25.97 2.83 16.96
C GLN A 464 26.78 1.63 16.47
N ILE A 465 26.23 0.79 15.59
CA ILE A 465 26.90 -0.39 15.08
C ILE A 465 27.77 0.01 13.88
N GLU A 466 29.10 0.04 14.07
CA GLU A 466 30.07 0.32 13.01
C GLU A 466 29.93 -0.64 11.83
N GLN A 467 29.75 -1.93 12.10
CA GLN A 467 29.57 -2.93 11.05
C GLN A 467 28.59 -4.01 11.47
N LEU A 468 27.58 -4.22 10.65
CA LEU A 468 26.58 -5.28 10.75
C LEU A 468 26.49 -6.00 9.41
N VAL A 469 26.69 -7.31 9.42
CA VAL A 469 26.50 -8.19 8.27
C VAL A 469 25.41 -9.18 8.59
N ALA A 470 24.41 -9.24 7.73
CA ALA A 470 23.30 -10.17 7.86
C ALA A 470 22.94 -10.75 6.49
N GLY A 471 22.39 -11.95 6.47
CA GLY A 471 21.98 -12.62 5.25
C GLY A 471 20.58 -13.22 5.36
N LYS A 472 19.89 -13.31 4.22
CA LYS A 472 18.56 -13.93 4.08
C LYS A 472 18.59 -14.99 2.99
N PRO A 473 17.98 -16.18 3.19
CA PRO A 473 17.89 -17.17 2.14
C PRO A 473 17.00 -16.65 1.00
N THR A 474 17.39 -16.94 -0.25
CA THR A 474 16.61 -16.61 -1.43
C THR A 474 15.71 -17.79 -1.83
N PRO A 475 14.60 -17.55 -2.56
CA PRO A 475 13.75 -18.64 -3.06
C PRO A 475 14.47 -19.64 -3.97
N ALA A 476 15.59 -19.24 -4.58
CA ALA A 476 16.42 -20.09 -5.44
C ALA A 476 17.44 -20.94 -4.65
N GLY A 477 17.40 -20.92 -3.31
CA GLY A 477 18.28 -21.71 -2.45
C GLY A 477 19.66 -21.07 -2.14
N GLY A 478 19.88 -19.83 -2.57
CA GLY A 478 21.08 -19.05 -2.24
C GLY A 478 20.87 -18.10 -1.07
N TRP A 479 21.70 -17.07 -0.97
CA TRP A 479 21.62 -16.00 0.03
C TRP A 479 21.65 -14.62 -0.61
N GLU A 480 20.88 -13.68 -0.09
CA GLU A 480 21.20 -12.25 -0.20
C GLU A 480 21.92 -11.83 1.08
N VAL A 481 23.00 -11.06 0.95
CA VAL A 481 23.80 -10.61 2.10
C VAL A 481 24.03 -9.12 1.99
N HIS A 482 23.90 -8.43 3.13
CA HIS A 482 24.02 -6.98 3.24
C HIS A 482 25.07 -6.63 4.28
N CYS A 483 25.92 -5.66 3.94
CA CYS A 483 26.81 -4.98 4.87
C CYS A 483 26.20 -3.61 5.19
N ILE A 484 26.10 -3.31 6.49
CA ILE A 484 25.46 -2.12 7.04
C ILE A 484 26.44 -1.48 8.00
N SER A 485 26.62 -0.16 7.90
CA SER A 485 27.44 0.62 8.83
C SER A 485 26.68 1.84 9.31
N TYR A 486 26.60 2.02 10.63
CA TYR A 486 25.95 3.15 11.28
C TYR A 486 24.52 3.45 10.76
N GLY A 487 23.77 2.38 10.44
CA GLY A 487 22.41 2.47 9.90
C GLY A 487 22.31 2.79 8.40
N ALA A 488 23.40 2.75 7.65
CA ALA A 488 23.41 2.89 6.20
C ALA A 488 23.86 1.58 5.52
N LEU A 489 23.30 1.25 4.36
CA LEU A 489 23.75 0.13 3.55
C LEU A 489 25.06 0.50 2.83
N THR A 490 26.12 -0.25 3.10
CA THR A 490 27.47 -0.05 2.52
C THR A 490 27.83 -1.07 1.47
N GLY A 491 27.11 -2.20 1.40
CA GLY A 491 27.27 -3.17 0.33
C GLY A 491 26.19 -4.23 0.33
N ALA A 492 25.96 -4.85 -0.83
CA ALA A 492 25.01 -5.94 -0.99
C ALA A 492 25.50 -6.92 -2.06
N ILE A 493 25.31 -8.22 -1.81
CA ILE A 493 25.61 -9.28 -2.77
C ILE A 493 24.51 -10.35 -2.76
N THR A 494 24.51 -11.18 -3.80
CA THR A 494 23.80 -12.46 -3.79
C THR A 494 24.81 -13.60 -3.93
N ILE A 495 24.58 -14.68 -3.20
CA ILE A 495 25.42 -15.88 -3.16
C ILE A 495 24.57 -17.03 -3.70
N PRO A 496 24.95 -17.66 -4.82
CA PRO A 496 24.20 -18.78 -5.38
C PRO A 496 24.15 -20.00 -4.44
N ASN A 497 23.17 -20.89 -4.67
CA ASN A 497 23.11 -22.17 -3.97
C ASN A 497 24.38 -23.01 -4.25
N GLY A 498 24.89 -23.71 -3.23
CA GLY A 498 26.07 -24.57 -3.33
C GLY A 498 27.41 -23.84 -3.33
N VAL A 499 27.43 -22.50 -3.23
CA VAL A 499 28.67 -21.70 -3.08
C VAL A 499 28.95 -21.48 -1.60
N ASP A 500 30.20 -21.68 -1.17
CA ASP A 500 30.63 -21.32 0.19
C ASP A 500 30.43 -19.81 0.40
N PRO A 501 29.58 -19.39 1.38
CA PRO A 501 29.27 -18.00 1.56
C PRO A 501 30.43 -17.19 2.17
N LEU A 502 31.36 -17.81 2.89
CA LEU A 502 32.37 -17.07 3.68
C LEU A 502 33.32 -16.22 2.82
N PRO A 503 33.91 -16.71 1.72
CA PRO A 503 34.76 -15.89 0.86
C PRO A 503 34.03 -14.68 0.27
N ALA A 504 32.77 -14.87 -0.16
CA ALA A 504 31.96 -13.80 -0.74
C ALA A 504 31.59 -12.74 0.32
N ILE A 505 31.30 -13.16 1.55
CA ILE A 505 31.04 -12.27 2.70
C ILE A 505 32.30 -11.46 3.04
N ASN A 506 33.48 -12.10 3.08
CA ASN A 506 34.73 -11.41 3.36
C ASN A 506 35.09 -10.38 2.28
N ALA A 507 34.82 -10.72 1.01
CA ALA A 507 34.98 -9.79 -0.10
C ALA A 507 34.01 -8.59 0.02
N LEU A 508 32.73 -8.84 0.32
CA LEU A 508 31.74 -7.79 0.58
C LEU A 508 32.19 -6.85 1.71
N ILE A 509 32.69 -7.39 2.83
CA ILE A 509 33.16 -6.57 3.96
C ILE A 509 34.35 -5.70 3.52
N SER A 510 35.27 -6.25 2.72
CA SER A 510 36.47 -5.55 2.28
C SER A 510 36.21 -4.46 1.23
N THR A 511 35.12 -4.58 0.45
CA THR A 511 34.73 -3.62 -0.59
C THR A 511 33.57 -2.71 -0.19
N ALA A 512 33.00 -2.90 1.01
CA ALA A 512 31.94 -2.06 1.53
C ALA A 512 32.38 -0.59 1.63
N ASP A 513 31.46 0.33 1.33
CA ASP A 513 31.71 1.76 1.44
C ASP A 513 32.13 2.13 2.88
N GLN A 514 33.22 2.87 3.02
CA GLN A 514 33.64 3.39 4.31
C GLN A 514 32.82 4.62 4.68
N ILE A 515 32.13 4.56 5.82
CA ILE A 515 31.29 5.65 6.30
C ILE A 515 31.76 6.08 7.70
N SER A 516 31.90 7.38 7.91
CA SER A 516 32.20 7.96 9.22
C SER A 516 31.04 7.83 10.19
N GLN A 517 31.35 7.70 11.47
CA GLN A 517 30.34 7.70 12.53
C GLN A 517 29.47 8.97 12.45
N PRO A 518 28.13 8.85 12.44
CA PRO A 518 27.24 9.99 12.41
C PRO A 518 27.29 10.77 13.73
N ALA A 519 26.84 12.02 13.70
CA ALA A 519 26.66 12.77 14.95
C ALA A 519 25.63 12.07 15.85
N PRO A 520 25.70 12.27 17.18
CA PRO A 520 24.71 11.71 18.10
C PRO A 520 23.28 12.06 17.68
N SER A 521 22.34 11.13 17.89
CA SER A 521 20.93 11.25 17.45
C SER A 521 20.70 11.22 15.94
N GLN A 522 21.70 10.88 15.13
CA GLN A 522 21.58 10.73 13.68
C GLN A 522 22.04 9.34 13.22
N VAL A 523 21.54 8.90 12.06
CA VAL A 523 22.08 7.75 11.31
C VAL A 523 23.00 8.26 10.21
N ALA A 524 23.89 7.41 9.70
CA ALA A 524 24.82 7.79 8.63
C ALA A 524 24.11 8.06 7.27
N GLY A 525 23.01 7.37 7.01
CA GLY A 525 22.23 7.48 5.78
C GLY A 525 20.96 8.33 5.95
N LEU A 526 19.95 8.05 5.12
CA LEU A 526 18.61 8.61 5.32
C LEU A 526 17.89 7.84 6.44
N THR A 527 17.03 8.52 7.21
CA THR A 527 16.22 7.82 8.23
C THR A 527 15.33 6.74 7.60
N GLU A 528 14.72 7.02 6.45
CA GLU A 528 13.91 6.05 5.70
C GLU A 528 14.75 4.85 5.20
N GLU A 529 16.05 5.05 4.97
CA GLU A 529 16.97 3.96 4.62
C GLU A 529 17.22 3.07 5.85
N ALA A 530 17.55 3.65 7.00
CA ALA A 530 17.72 2.91 8.24
C ALA A 530 16.45 2.13 8.63
N GLU A 531 15.27 2.70 8.37
CA GLU A 531 13.98 2.02 8.58
C GLU A 531 13.76 0.84 7.64
N ALA A 532 14.14 0.97 6.36
CA ALA A 532 14.06 -0.13 5.42
C ALA A 532 15.01 -1.28 5.82
N ILE A 533 16.19 -0.95 6.35
CA ILE A 533 17.15 -1.91 6.90
C ILE A 533 16.57 -2.62 8.12
N LEU A 534 16.03 -1.86 9.09
CA LEU A 534 15.38 -2.43 10.27
C LEU A 534 14.27 -3.42 9.88
N GLN A 535 13.37 -2.99 8.99
CA GLN A 535 12.26 -3.82 8.54
C GLN A 535 12.76 -5.10 7.86
N TRP A 536 13.85 -5.02 7.10
CA TRP A 536 14.45 -6.21 6.51
C TRP A 536 15.09 -7.12 7.57
N LEU A 537 15.84 -6.57 8.53
CA LEU A 537 16.47 -7.34 9.62
C LEU A 537 15.45 -8.11 10.47
N GLU A 538 14.26 -7.56 10.69
CA GLU A 538 13.16 -8.22 11.40
C GLU A 538 12.37 -9.22 10.55
N SER A 539 12.63 -9.27 9.24
CA SER A 539 11.88 -10.17 8.37
C SER A 539 12.29 -11.62 8.57
N ASP A 540 11.34 -12.53 8.41
CA ASP A 540 11.57 -13.95 8.60
C ASP A 540 12.72 -14.48 7.74
N GLY A 541 13.56 -15.30 8.38
CA GLY A 541 14.69 -15.98 7.73
C GLY A 541 16.00 -15.18 7.70
N VAL A 542 16.02 -13.91 8.12
CA VAL A 542 17.28 -13.17 8.26
C VAL A 542 18.13 -13.76 9.38
N ARG A 543 19.44 -13.89 9.10
CA ARG A 543 20.45 -14.37 10.04
C ARG A 543 21.55 -13.35 10.18
N LEU A 544 21.91 -13.05 11.42
CA LEU A 544 23.10 -12.26 11.72
C LEU A 544 24.35 -13.08 11.43
N VAL A 545 25.27 -12.50 10.68
CA VAL A 545 26.55 -13.13 10.33
C VAL A 545 27.67 -12.53 11.18
N ARG A 546 27.74 -11.20 11.24
CA ARG A 546 28.75 -10.47 12.01
C ARG A 546 28.16 -9.18 12.52
N THR A 547 28.56 -8.77 13.72
CA THR A 547 28.25 -7.44 14.24
C THR A 547 29.38 -6.94 15.13
N SER A 548 29.71 -5.65 15.05
CA SER A 548 30.72 -5.02 15.91
C SER A 548 30.18 -4.78 17.33
N GLU A 549 28.87 -4.58 17.46
CA GLU A 549 28.18 -4.30 18.72
C GLU A 549 26.87 -5.11 18.79
N PRO A 550 26.43 -5.58 19.96
CA PRO A 550 25.16 -6.30 20.07
C PRO A 550 23.96 -5.45 19.60
N LEU A 551 23.00 -6.06 18.90
CA LEU A 551 21.69 -5.44 18.67
C LEU A 551 20.89 -5.44 19.98
N ALA A 552 21.00 -4.34 20.73
CA ALA A 552 20.34 -4.18 22.02
C ALA A 552 19.44 -2.93 22.03
N LEU A 553 18.29 -3.06 22.70
CA LEU A 553 17.38 -1.94 22.98
C LEU A 553 17.22 -1.78 24.49
N PRO A 554 17.05 -0.56 25.01
CA PRO A 554 16.73 -0.36 26.43
C PRO A 554 15.41 -1.04 26.79
N ILE A 555 15.37 -1.76 27.92
CA ILE A 555 14.19 -2.50 28.40
C ILE A 555 12.96 -1.56 28.52
N GLY A 556 13.18 -0.33 28.99
CA GLY A 556 12.15 0.67 29.18
C GLY A 556 11.78 1.48 27.92
N CYS A 557 12.25 1.14 26.71
CA CYS A 557 11.97 1.98 25.54
C CYS A 557 10.54 1.85 24.99
N GLY A 558 9.71 0.99 25.59
CA GLY A 558 8.28 0.84 25.26
C GLY A 558 7.94 -0.23 24.23
N GLY A 559 8.86 -1.16 23.93
CA GLY A 559 8.62 -2.23 22.95
C GLY A 559 7.42 -3.10 23.30
N ALA A 560 7.31 -3.58 24.55
CA ALA A 560 6.20 -4.41 25.00
C ALA A 560 4.85 -3.67 24.91
N LEU A 561 4.82 -2.42 25.38
CA LEU A 561 3.63 -1.58 25.33
C LEU A 561 3.18 -1.28 23.90
N LEU A 562 4.13 -1.04 22.98
CA LEU A 562 3.81 -0.84 21.56
C LEU A 562 3.14 -2.08 20.95
N THR A 563 3.61 -3.27 21.28
CA THR A 563 3.01 -4.54 20.86
C THR A 563 1.58 -4.69 21.38
N GLN A 564 1.36 -4.41 22.67
CA GLN A 564 0.03 -4.44 23.29
C GLN A 564 -0.94 -3.45 22.62
N LEU A 565 -0.51 -2.20 22.40
CA LEU A 565 -1.31 -1.20 21.67
C LEU A 565 -1.65 -1.66 20.24
N GLY A 566 -0.74 -2.40 19.59
CA GLY A 566 -0.95 -3.00 18.29
C GLY A 566 -1.98 -4.12 18.28
N GLN A 567 -1.89 -5.05 19.24
CA GLN A 567 -2.80 -6.19 19.40
C GLN A 567 -4.23 -5.73 19.65
N VAL A 568 -4.43 -4.84 20.64
CA VAL A 568 -5.75 -4.28 20.96
C VAL A 568 -6.39 -3.61 19.75
N ARG A 569 -5.60 -2.87 18.96
CA ARG A 569 -6.09 -2.24 17.72
C ARG A 569 -6.50 -3.27 16.66
N ASN A 570 -5.78 -4.39 16.54
CA ASN A 570 -6.08 -5.43 15.55
C ASN A 570 -7.31 -6.25 15.96
N GLU A 571 -7.47 -6.55 17.25
CA GLU A 571 -8.65 -7.25 17.79
C GLU A 571 -9.93 -6.46 17.55
N ILE A 572 -9.92 -5.14 17.77
CA ILE A 572 -11.08 -4.28 17.51
C ILE A 572 -11.45 -4.31 16.04
N ARG A 573 -10.46 -4.25 15.15
CA ARG A 573 -10.69 -4.34 13.69
C ARG A 573 -11.24 -5.69 13.25
N ALA A 574 -10.88 -6.76 13.95
CA ALA A 574 -11.41 -8.09 13.69
C ALA A 574 -12.83 -8.28 14.26
N GLN A 575 -13.21 -7.49 15.27
CA GLN A 575 -14.53 -7.52 15.91
C GLN A 575 -15.55 -6.55 15.28
N GLU A 576 -15.12 -5.66 14.38
CA GLU A 576 -16.02 -4.84 13.56
C GLU A 576 -16.20 -5.54 12.19
N PRO A 577 -17.35 -6.18 11.90
CA PRO A 577 -17.70 -6.52 10.54
C PRO A 577 -17.84 -5.21 9.75
N VAL A 578 -17.25 -5.21 8.55
CA VAL A 578 -17.32 -4.08 7.62
C VAL A 578 -18.76 -3.95 7.12
N ASP A 579 -19.62 -3.25 7.86
CA ASP A 579 -20.68 -2.42 7.27
C ASP A 579 -21.23 -1.40 8.29
N TYR A 580 -21.63 -0.23 7.77
CA TYR A 580 -22.17 0.97 8.43
C TYR A 580 -21.20 2.03 8.99
N GLN A 581 -20.95 3.02 8.13
CA GLN A 581 -20.41 4.34 8.45
C GLN A 581 -21.42 5.22 9.23
N TRP A 582 -21.82 4.85 10.46
CA TRP A 582 -22.33 5.78 11.48
C TRP A 582 -22.78 4.99 12.72
N LEU A 583 -22.34 5.40 13.92
CA LEU A 583 -22.47 4.75 15.25
C LEU A 583 -21.37 3.68 15.50
N THR A 584 -20.58 3.69 16.58
CA THR A 584 -20.95 3.86 17.99
C THR A 584 -19.74 4.23 18.89
N ALA A 585 -20.02 4.96 19.97
CA ALA A 585 -19.11 5.21 21.10
C ALA A 585 -18.78 3.94 21.93
N SER A 586 -19.46 2.81 21.68
CA SER A 586 -19.34 1.57 22.44
C SER A 586 -18.02 0.83 22.18
N ALA A 587 -17.49 0.89 20.96
CA ALA A 587 -16.19 0.28 20.61
C ALA A 587 -14.99 0.99 21.28
N ARG A 588 -15.14 2.29 21.62
CA ARG A 588 -14.10 3.06 22.34
C ARG A 588 -14.01 2.69 23.82
N GLY A 589 -15.12 2.27 24.44
CA GLY A 589 -15.18 1.88 25.85
C GLY A 589 -14.35 0.63 26.17
N LYS A 590 -14.40 -0.39 25.29
CA LYS A 590 -13.62 -1.64 25.48
C LYS A 590 -12.10 -1.47 25.40
N MET A 591 -11.62 -0.36 24.81
CA MET A 591 -10.19 -0.10 24.63
C MET A 591 -9.52 0.47 25.88
N VAL A 592 -10.28 1.18 26.73
CA VAL A 592 -9.73 1.79 27.96
C VAL A 592 -9.62 0.75 29.08
N THR A 593 -10.55 -0.19 29.16
CA THR A 593 -10.59 -1.23 30.21
C THR A 593 -9.55 -2.34 30.03
N ARG A 594 -8.98 -2.53 28.82
CA ARG A 594 -7.94 -3.55 28.56
C ARG A 594 -6.51 -3.01 28.63
N ILE A 595 -6.34 -1.69 28.65
CA ILE A 595 -5.03 -1.01 28.77
C ILE A 595 -4.80 -0.51 30.21
N ALA A 596 -5.87 -0.37 30.99
CA ALA A 596 -5.87 -0.25 32.45
C ALA A 596 -5.48 -1.58 33.11
#